data_AF-A0A7Y8TQD3-F1
#
_entry.id   AF-A0A7Y8TQD3-F1
#
_cell.length_a   1.000
_cell.length_b   1.000
_cell.length_c   1.000
_cell.angle_alpha   90.00
_cell.angle_beta   90.00
_cell.angle_gamma   90.00
#
_symmetry.space_group_name_H-M   'P 1'
#
loop_
_entity.id
_entity.type
_entity.pdbx_description
1 polymer ?
#
loop_
_entity_poly.entity_id
_entity_poly.type
_entity_poly.pdbx_seq_one_letter_code
_entity_poly.pdbx_strand_id
1 'polypeptide(L)'
;MQNIEECRDKIFILLGKQLIRFQTVEMRLKSLLKLNRSISFEKNSAPLITEPLVNNHTLGGLSSKALSSLFIRTQQDENSIANDVKNSIRIDMRVEFNLSECSYQQLNSQLQEFVADRNFVTHHFQEKFNLSVLDECHNAIDFLLLLEKKHKPFLDQFEQYCLTAQTGIDAQISYLKSNLFKTHFIFPVDEIYQEIKTQIENNHKNNGWISLTTIAAIILNKFPDSNKKIKLEYGFKNLHDLVLNSGLFLLKSEPTLKGERILIKLNNQDVNFTVIEK
;
A
#
# COMPACT_ATOMS: atom_id res chain seq x y z
N MET A 1 -11.22 51.41 -16.78
CA MET A 1 -11.92 51.11 -15.52
C MET A 1 -12.51 49.73 -15.69
N GLN A 2 -12.19 48.79 -14.80
CA GLN A 2 -12.75 47.45 -14.87
C GLN A 2 -14.25 47.52 -14.55
N ASN A 3 -15.10 46.96 -15.41
CA ASN A 3 -16.56 46.98 -15.18
C ASN A 3 -16.95 45.87 -14.18
N ILE A 4 -18.08 46.03 -13.49
CA ILE A 4 -18.63 45.06 -12.52
C ILE A 4 -18.80 43.68 -13.17
N GLU A 5 -19.21 43.63 -14.44
CA GLU A 5 -19.36 42.37 -15.20
C GLU A 5 -18.03 41.63 -15.37
N GLU A 6 -16.95 42.32 -15.75
CA GLU A 6 -15.62 41.73 -15.86
C GLU A 6 -15.12 41.17 -14.52
N CYS A 7 -15.45 41.85 -13.42
CA CYS A 7 -15.12 41.38 -12.07
C CYS A 7 -15.91 40.12 -11.71
N ARG A 8 -17.21 40.07 -12.04
CA ARG A 8 -18.06 38.89 -11.81
C ARG A 8 -17.57 37.67 -12.58
N ASP A 9 -17.22 37.83 -13.86
CA ASP A 9 -16.68 36.74 -14.67
C ASP A 9 -15.40 36.17 -14.05
N LYS A 10 -14.50 37.05 -13.59
CA LYS A 10 -13.29 36.63 -12.89
C LYS A 10 -13.60 35.88 -11.58
N ILE A 11 -14.58 36.35 -10.81
CA ILE A 11 -15.04 35.67 -9.59
C ILE A 11 -15.57 34.28 -9.91
N PHE A 12 -16.40 34.12 -10.95
CA PHE A 12 -16.94 32.82 -11.34
C PHE A 12 -15.84 31.84 -11.77
N ILE A 13 -14.84 32.30 -12.51
CA ILE A 13 -13.67 31.49 -12.87
C ILE A 13 -12.92 31.03 -11.61
N LEU A 14 -12.66 31.95 -10.67
CA LEU A 14 -11.93 31.65 -9.44
C LEU A 14 -12.73 30.70 -8.52
N LEU A 15 -14.03 30.94 -8.34
CA LEU A 15 -14.91 30.04 -7.60
C LEU A 15 -14.94 28.64 -8.22
N GLY A 16 -15.08 28.55 -9.54
CA GLY A 16 -15.05 27.28 -10.26
C GLY A 16 -13.76 26.51 -10.01
N LYS A 17 -12.60 27.19 -10.07
CA LYS A 17 -11.30 26.59 -9.74
C LYS A 17 -11.26 26.05 -8.31
N GLN A 18 -11.75 26.80 -7.32
CA GLN A 18 -11.76 26.35 -5.93
C GLN A 18 -12.67 25.13 -5.72
N LEU A 19 -13.89 25.17 -6.30
CA LEU A 19 -14.82 24.04 -6.24
C LEU A 19 -14.23 22.76 -6.83
N ILE A 20 -13.57 22.84 -7.99
CA ILE A 20 -12.90 21.68 -8.60
C ILE A 20 -11.79 21.15 -7.69
N ARG A 21 -11.02 22.01 -7.02
CA ARG A 21 -9.96 21.59 -6.08
C ARG A 21 -10.53 20.86 -4.88
N PHE A 22 -11.58 21.39 -4.26
CA PHE A 22 -12.26 20.72 -3.15
C PHE A 22 -12.78 19.34 -3.55
N GLN A 23 -13.44 19.24 -4.70
CA GLN A 23 -13.95 17.98 -5.24
C GLN A 23 -12.82 16.99 -5.56
N THR A 24 -11.70 17.48 -6.11
CA THR A 24 -10.54 16.65 -6.45
C THR A 24 -9.92 16.03 -5.20
N VAL A 25 -9.72 16.82 -4.13
CA VAL A 25 -9.24 16.31 -2.84
C VAL A 25 -10.24 15.31 -2.26
N GLU A 26 -11.53 15.60 -2.30
CA GLU A 26 -12.58 14.69 -1.81
C GLU A 26 -12.54 13.34 -2.54
N MET A 27 -12.50 13.36 -3.87
CA MET A 27 -12.44 12.16 -4.71
C MET A 27 -11.19 11.35 -4.42
N ARG A 28 -10.03 12.01 -4.30
CA ARG A 28 -8.76 11.34 -4.01
C ARG A 28 -8.72 10.74 -2.60
N LEU A 29 -9.26 11.42 -1.59
CA LEU A 29 -9.43 10.85 -0.25
C LEU A 29 -10.32 9.61 -0.27
N LYS A 30 -11.43 9.64 -1.00
CA LYS A 30 -12.28 8.45 -1.19
C LYS A 30 -11.50 7.30 -1.81
N SER A 31 -10.73 7.57 -2.87
CA SER A 31 -9.91 6.54 -3.54
C SER A 31 -8.83 5.98 -2.62
N LEU A 32 -8.10 6.82 -1.91
CA LEU A 32 -7.06 6.38 -0.97
C LEU A 32 -7.64 5.52 0.15
N LEU A 33 -8.75 5.93 0.75
CA LEU A 33 -9.41 5.15 1.80
C LEU A 33 -9.92 3.78 1.29
N LYS A 34 -10.36 3.69 0.03
CA LYS A 34 -10.79 2.41 -0.58
C LYS A 34 -9.65 1.43 -0.85
N LEU A 35 -8.39 1.88 -0.80
CA LEU A 35 -7.25 0.97 -0.91
C LEU A 35 -7.24 -0.03 0.24
N ASN A 36 -7.70 0.39 1.43
CA ASN A 36 -7.81 -0.46 2.61
C ASN A 36 -9.00 -1.40 2.45
N ARG A 37 -8.80 -2.56 1.83
CA ARG A 37 -9.88 -3.52 1.53
C ARG A 37 -9.51 -4.94 1.91
N SER A 38 -10.54 -5.74 2.10
CA SER A 38 -10.41 -7.17 2.42
C SER A 38 -10.97 -8.00 1.28
N ILE A 39 -10.24 -9.05 0.92
CA ILE A 39 -10.69 -10.07 -0.03
C ILE A 39 -10.83 -11.38 0.75
N SER A 40 -12.03 -11.93 0.78
CA SER A 40 -12.31 -13.21 1.44
C SER A 40 -12.64 -14.28 0.40
N PHE A 41 -12.10 -15.47 0.62
CA PHE A 41 -12.29 -16.65 -0.20
C PHE A 41 -12.89 -17.75 0.66
N GLU A 42 -14.08 -18.20 0.28
CA GLU A 42 -14.69 -19.40 0.83
C GLU A 42 -14.63 -20.52 -0.21
N LYS A 43 -14.59 -21.76 0.27
CA LYS A 43 -14.56 -22.93 -0.61
C LYS A 43 -15.82 -22.94 -1.50
N ASN A 44 -15.61 -23.04 -2.82
CA ASN A 44 -16.66 -23.07 -3.84
C ASN A 44 -17.48 -21.77 -3.99
N SER A 45 -16.99 -20.64 -3.48
CA SER A 45 -17.65 -19.34 -3.64
C SER A 45 -16.78 -18.36 -4.42
N ALA A 46 -17.42 -17.38 -5.07
CA ALA A 46 -16.71 -16.27 -5.68
C ALA A 46 -16.02 -15.42 -4.60
N PRO A 47 -14.86 -14.78 -4.90
CA PRO A 47 -14.20 -13.89 -3.95
C PRO A 47 -15.12 -12.72 -3.55
N LEU A 48 -15.22 -12.48 -2.24
CA LEU A 48 -15.95 -11.34 -1.70
C LEU A 48 -14.98 -10.20 -1.41
N ILE A 49 -15.21 -9.04 -2.04
CA ILE A 49 -14.42 -7.82 -1.82
C ILE A 49 -15.22 -6.91 -0.89
N THR A 50 -14.63 -6.56 0.25
CA THR A 50 -15.19 -5.62 1.21
C THR A 50 -14.35 -4.35 1.24
N GLU A 51 -14.97 -3.21 0.91
CA GLU A 51 -14.31 -1.90 0.89
C GLU A 51 -14.92 -0.95 1.94
N PRO A 52 -14.14 0.02 2.46
CA PRO A 52 -14.63 1.02 3.38
C PRO A 52 -15.75 1.86 2.74
N LEU A 53 -16.87 1.98 3.46
CA LEU A 53 -17.95 2.87 3.05
C LEU A 53 -17.48 4.34 3.14
N VAL A 54 -17.23 4.95 1.98
CA VAL A 54 -16.74 6.34 1.87
C VAL A 54 -17.53 7.21 0.90
N ASN A 55 -18.37 6.62 0.04
CA ASN A 55 -19.06 7.35 -1.04
C ASN A 55 -19.99 8.47 -0.52
N ASN A 56 -20.65 8.23 0.62
CA ASN A 56 -21.63 9.15 1.22
C ASN A 56 -21.01 10.16 2.19
N HIS A 57 -19.68 10.14 2.38
CA HIS A 57 -19.02 11.10 3.26
C HIS A 57 -18.65 12.37 2.51
N THR A 58 -18.90 13.51 3.16
CA THR A 58 -18.42 14.82 2.72
C THR A 58 -16.93 14.96 3.04
N LEU A 59 -16.26 15.95 2.43
CA LEU A 59 -14.85 16.28 2.71
C LEU A 59 -14.51 16.34 4.21
N GLY A 60 -15.41 16.86 5.07
CA GLY A 60 -15.19 16.90 6.53
C GLY A 60 -15.18 15.51 7.18
N GLY A 61 -16.16 14.66 6.81
CA GLY A 61 -16.21 13.28 7.28
C GLY A 61 -15.03 12.44 6.77
N LEU A 62 -14.61 12.67 5.52
CA LEU A 62 -13.44 12.01 4.93
C LEU A 62 -12.14 12.44 5.58
N SER A 63 -11.98 13.72 5.90
CA SER A 63 -10.79 14.23 6.58
C SER A 63 -10.62 13.56 7.94
N SER A 64 -11.71 13.46 8.71
CA SER A 64 -11.70 12.78 10.01
C SER A 64 -11.35 11.29 9.89
N LYS A 65 -11.93 10.61 8.89
CA LYS A 65 -11.66 9.18 8.63
C LYS A 65 -10.23 8.94 8.13
N ALA A 66 -9.71 9.81 7.28
CA ALA A 66 -8.34 9.73 6.78
C ALA A 66 -7.33 9.91 7.92
N LEU A 67 -7.56 10.87 8.82
CA LEU A 67 -6.72 11.11 9.98
C LEU A 67 -6.73 10.00 11.04
N SER A 68 -7.71 9.09 11.00
CA SER A 68 -7.79 7.94 11.93
C SER A 68 -7.35 6.61 11.33
N SER A 69 -7.33 6.48 10.00
CA SER A 69 -7.11 5.17 9.34
C SER A 69 -6.14 5.18 8.16
N LEU A 70 -5.74 6.36 7.67
CA LEU A 70 -4.81 6.50 6.56
C LEU A 70 -3.53 7.21 7.00
N PHE A 71 -3.65 8.26 7.80
CA PHE A 71 -2.51 8.99 8.36
C PHE A 71 -2.39 8.62 9.84
N ILE A 72 -1.42 7.80 10.19
CA ILE A 72 -1.26 7.30 11.57
C ILE A 72 -0.06 7.95 12.26
N ARG A 73 -0.21 8.16 13.57
CA ARG A 73 0.91 8.49 14.47
C ARG A 73 1.57 7.17 14.84
N THR A 74 2.89 7.16 14.87
CA THR A 74 3.74 5.97 15.02
C THR A 74 3.17 4.87 15.93
N GLN A 75 3.09 3.65 15.38
CA GLN A 75 2.74 2.34 15.98
C GLN A 75 1.55 2.32 16.94
N GLN A 76 0.34 2.14 16.38
CA GLN A 76 -0.65 1.33 17.08
C GLN A 76 -0.27 -0.13 16.93
N ASP A 77 -0.26 -0.87 18.05
CA ASP A 77 -0.21 -2.33 18.05
C ASP A 77 -1.38 -2.86 17.21
N GLU A 78 -1.06 -3.41 16.03
CA GLU A 78 -1.99 -4.19 15.24
C GLU A 78 -2.18 -5.54 15.92
N ASN A 79 -3.17 -5.66 16.79
CA ASN A 79 -3.67 -6.95 17.22
C ASN A 79 -5.19 -6.91 17.36
N SER A 80 -5.87 -6.90 16.22
CA SER A 80 -7.19 -7.51 16.11
C SER A 80 -7.16 -8.51 14.97
N ILE A 81 -6.52 -9.66 15.22
CA ILE A 81 -6.74 -10.85 14.40
C ILE A 81 -8.24 -11.14 14.50
N ALA A 82 -8.97 -10.93 13.41
CA ALA A 82 -10.39 -11.21 13.35
C ALA A 82 -10.62 -12.68 13.68
N ASN A 83 -11.70 -12.96 14.43
CA ASN A 83 -12.07 -14.30 14.86
C ASN A 83 -12.05 -15.29 13.70
N ASP A 84 -11.42 -16.43 13.97
CA ASP A 84 -11.10 -17.54 13.08
C ASP A 84 -12.34 -18.06 12.33
N VAL A 85 -12.53 -17.64 11.08
CA VAL A 85 -13.58 -18.18 10.21
C VAL A 85 -13.06 -19.46 9.58
N LYS A 86 -13.48 -20.60 10.14
CA LYS A 86 -13.12 -21.95 9.65
C LYS A 86 -13.35 -22.06 8.14
N ASN A 87 -12.34 -22.56 7.42
CA ASN A 87 -12.34 -22.84 5.98
C ASN A 87 -12.43 -21.62 5.05
N SER A 88 -11.92 -20.46 5.47
CA SER A 88 -11.78 -19.29 4.59
C SER A 88 -10.33 -18.80 4.53
N ILE A 89 -9.95 -18.20 3.40
CA ILE A 89 -8.73 -17.42 3.27
C ILE A 89 -9.16 -15.95 3.25
N ARG A 90 -8.52 -15.10 4.05
CA ARG A 90 -8.73 -13.66 4.03
C ARG A 90 -7.41 -12.97 3.72
N ILE A 91 -7.44 -12.04 2.77
CA ILE A 91 -6.32 -11.16 2.42
C ILE A 91 -6.76 -9.75 2.73
N ASP A 92 -6.08 -9.12 3.68
CA ASP A 92 -6.28 -7.71 4.01
C ASP A 92 -5.19 -6.88 3.34
N MET A 93 -5.60 -5.86 2.59
CA MET A 93 -4.71 -4.84 2.06
C MET A 93 -4.89 -3.59 2.89
N ARG A 94 -3.78 -3.08 3.46
CA ARG A 94 -3.75 -1.88 4.28
C ARG A 94 -2.67 -0.94 3.75
N VAL A 95 -3.05 0.30 3.52
CA VAL A 95 -2.21 1.42 3.07
C VAL A 95 -2.30 2.50 4.12
N GLU A 96 -1.15 2.87 4.66
CA GLU A 96 -1.03 3.87 5.71
C GLU A 96 0.21 4.71 5.53
N PHE A 97 0.12 5.95 5.99
CA PHE A 97 1.21 6.89 6.06
C PHE A 97 1.58 7.07 7.52
N ASN A 98 2.77 6.60 7.86
CA ASN A 98 3.39 6.85 9.15
C ASN A 98 3.91 8.28 9.18
N LEU A 99 3.29 9.13 9.99
CA LEU A 99 3.68 10.53 10.14
C LEU A 99 4.34 10.76 11.51
N SER A 100 5.28 11.71 11.55
CA SER A 100 5.72 12.29 12.81
C SER A 100 4.58 13.06 13.47
N GLU A 101 4.62 13.24 14.79
CA GLU A 101 3.59 14.00 15.52
C GLU A 101 3.42 15.42 14.95
N CYS A 102 4.53 16.10 14.64
CA CYS A 102 4.51 17.44 14.04
C CYS A 102 3.82 17.43 12.66
N SER A 103 4.16 16.47 11.81
CA SER A 103 3.56 16.34 10.47
C SER A 103 2.08 15.99 10.54
N TYR A 104 1.68 15.15 11.48
CA TYR A 104 0.28 14.81 11.70
C TYR A 104 -0.53 16.04 12.13
N GLN A 105 -0.05 16.79 13.12
CA GLN A 105 -0.74 17.98 13.62
C GLN A 105 -0.88 19.04 12.53
N GLN A 106 0.17 19.25 11.73
CA GLN A 106 0.14 20.15 10.58
C GLN A 106 -0.91 19.72 9.56
N LEU A 107 -0.93 18.43 9.16
CA LEU A 107 -1.91 17.90 8.22
C LEU A 107 -3.34 18.04 8.74
N ASN A 108 -3.56 17.74 10.03
CA ASN A 108 -4.87 17.89 10.66
C ASN A 108 -5.35 19.35 10.60
N SER A 109 -4.50 20.31 10.99
CA SER A 109 -4.83 21.73 10.92
C SER A 109 -5.15 22.16 9.49
N GLN A 110 -4.33 21.74 8.51
CA GLN A 110 -4.55 22.07 7.10
C GLN A 110 -5.86 21.48 6.56
N LEU A 111 -6.20 20.23 6.91
CA LEU A 111 -7.45 19.62 6.51
C LEU A 111 -8.67 20.31 7.13
N GLN A 112 -8.61 20.65 8.42
CA GLN A 112 -9.68 21.39 9.09
C GLN A 112 -9.91 22.76 8.43
N GLU A 113 -8.83 23.47 8.15
CA GLU A 113 -8.88 24.76 7.49
C GLU A 113 -9.41 24.65 6.05
N PHE A 114 -8.97 23.66 5.29
CA PHE A 114 -9.45 23.39 3.93
C PHE A 114 -10.95 23.04 3.90
N VAL A 115 -11.45 22.30 4.89
CA VAL A 115 -12.88 22.01 5.07
C VAL A 115 -13.67 23.27 5.42
N ALA A 116 -13.16 24.09 6.34
CA ALA A 116 -13.80 25.35 6.73
C ALA A 116 -13.90 26.31 5.54
N ASP A 117 -12.82 26.45 4.77
CA ASP A 117 -12.77 27.26 3.57
C ASP A 117 -13.75 26.74 2.50
N ARG A 118 -13.85 25.42 2.31
CA ARG A 118 -14.85 24.82 1.41
C ARG A 118 -16.26 25.20 1.81
N ASN A 119 -16.59 25.06 3.10
CA ASN A 119 -17.91 25.38 3.61
C ASN A 119 -18.23 26.86 3.43
N PHE A 120 -17.26 27.75 3.70
CA PHE A 120 -17.40 29.17 3.46
C PHE A 120 -17.67 29.49 1.98
N VAL A 121 -16.82 28.98 1.08
CA VAL A 121 -16.95 29.22 -0.37
C VAL A 121 -18.30 28.71 -0.91
N THR A 122 -18.77 27.57 -0.39
CA THR A 122 -19.98 26.91 -0.89
C THR A 122 -21.27 27.51 -0.31
N HIS A 123 -21.26 27.94 0.95
CA HIS A 123 -22.48 28.31 1.67
C HIS A 123 -22.55 29.80 2.07
N HIS A 124 -21.42 30.46 2.29
CA HIS A 124 -21.37 31.81 2.88
C HIS A 124 -20.78 32.87 1.96
N PHE A 125 -20.23 32.49 0.81
CA PHE A 125 -19.54 33.42 -0.08
C PHE A 125 -20.43 34.57 -0.58
N GLN A 126 -21.64 34.27 -1.06
CA GLN A 126 -22.58 35.28 -1.55
C GLN A 126 -23.23 36.09 -0.42
N GLU A 127 -23.31 35.53 0.78
CA GLU A 127 -23.76 36.26 1.98
C GLU A 127 -22.71 37.30 2.40
N LYS A 128 -21.42 36.98 2.21
CA LYS A 128 -20.32 37.85 2.59
C LYS A 128 -20.05 38.96 1.58
N PHE A 129 -20.04 38.65 0.28
CA PHE A 129 -19.64 39.59 -0.77
C PHE A 129 -20.82 39.96 -1.67
N ASN A 130 -21.20 41.24 -1.67
CA ASN A 130 -22.24 41.73 -2.57
C ASN A 130 -21.69 41.94 -3.98
N LEU A 131 -21.90 40.97 -4.86
CA LEU A 131 -21.39 41.00 -6.24
C LEU A 131 -22.01 42.10 -7.12
N SER A 132 -22.95 42.91 -6.61
CA SER A 132 -23.48 44.10 -7.31
C SER A 132 -22.74 45.38 -6.98
N VAL A 133 -21.78 45.34 -6.07
CA VAL A 133 -20.96 46.47 -5.66
C VAL A 133 -19.53 46.25 -6.14
N LEU A 134 -18.96 47.21 -6.88
CA LEU A 134 -17.65 47.06 -7.52
C LEU A 134 -16.52 46.79 -6.51
N ASP A 135 -16.50 47.51 -5.38
CA ASP A 135 -15.48 47.32 -4.34
C ASP A 135 -15.59 45.94 -3.67
N GLU A 136 -16.81 45.45 -3.44
CA GLU A 136 -17.05 44.10 -2.94
C GLU A 136 -16.61 43.03 -3.93
N CYS A 137 -16.76 43.26 -5.24
CA CYS A 137 -16.22 42.37 -6.26
C CYS A 137 -14.68 42.31 -6.21
N HIS A 138 -14.00 43.44 -6.02
CA HIS A 138 -12.54 43.45 -5.85
C HIS A 138 -12.12 42.68 -4.59
N ASN A 139 -12.79 42.92 -3.46
CA ASN A 139 -12.54 42.21 -2.20
C ASN A 139 -12.74 40.70 -2.35
N ALA A 140 -13.78 40.28 -3.08
CA ALA A 140 -14.06 38.88 -3.38
C ALA A 140 -12.97 38.22 -4.24
N ILE A 141 -12.47 38.93 -5.26
CA ILE A 141 -11.36 38.47 -6.10
C ILE A 141 -10.11 38.29 -5.25
N ASP A 142 -9.75 39.29 -4.44
CA ASP A 142 -8.57 39.26 -3.59
C ASP A 142 -8.66 38.12 -2.57
N PHE A 143 -9.83 37.93 -1.95
CA PHE A 143 -10.09 36.79 -1.08
C PHE A 143 -9.84 35.45 -1.78
N LEU A 144 -10.38 35.25 -2.98
CA LEU A 144 -10.23 33.98 -3.71
C LEU A 144 -8.78 33.72 -4.17
N LEU A 145 -8.04 34.77 -4.53
CA LEU A 145 -6.61 34.67 -4.87
C LEU A 145 -5.75 34.37 -3.64
N LEU A 146 -6.05 34.98 -2.50
CA LEU A 146 -5.42 34.66 -1.23
C LEU A 146 -5.71 33.22 -0.82
N LEU A 147 -6.95 32.75 -1.01
CA LEU A 147 -7.35 31.39 -0.74
C LEU A 147 -6.58 30.38 -1.61
N GLU A 148 -6.41 30.67 -2.90
CA GLU A 148 -5.57 29.88 -3.80
C GLU A 148 -4.13 29.77 -3.30
N LYS A 149 -3.52 30.90 -2.91
CA LYS A 149 -2.16 30.92 -2.37
C LYS A 149 -2.05 30.13 -1.07
N LYS A 150 -3.05 30.25 -0.20
CA LYS A 150 -3.14 29.56 1.09
C LYS A 150 -3.23 28.04 0.92
N HIS A 151 -4.03 27.55 -0.01
CA HIS A 151 -4.21 26.10 -0.22
C HIS A 151 -3.07 25.43 -0.95
N LYS A 152 -2.26 26.18 -1.70
CA LYS A 152 -1.20 25.61 -2.54
C LYS A 152 -0.26 24.64 -1.79
N PRO A 153 0.32 24.99 -0.63
CA PRO A 153 1.22 24.07 0.09
C PRO A 153 0.54 22.75 0.50
N PHE A 154 -0.71 22.83 0.95
CA PHE A 154 -1.50 21.64 1.30
C PHE A 154 -1.77 20.77 0.07
N LEU A 155 -2.17 21.36 -1.05
CA LEU A 155 -2.44 20.63 -2.29
C LEU A 155 -1.18 19.96 -2.85
N ASP A 156 -0.05 20.67 -2.84
CA ASP A 156 1.23 20.13 -3.29
C ASP A 156 1.66 18.94 -2.41
N GLN A 157 1.52 19.04 -1.08
CA GLN A 157 1.79 17.95 -0.16
C GLN A 157 0.82 16.77 -0.34
N PHE A 158 -0.47 17.05 -0.54
CA PHE A 158 -1.49 16.03 -0.73
C PHE A 158 -1.26 15.23 -2.02
N GLU A 159 -0.80 15.88 -3.09
CA GLU A 159 -0.38 15.19 -4.32
C GLU A 159 0.75 14.19 -4.05
N GLN A 160 1.73 14.55 -3.21
CA GLN A 160 2.82 13.63 -2.87
C GLN A 160 2.32 12.37 -2.15
N TYR A 161 1.30 12.47 -1.29
CA TYR A 161 0.66 11.28 -0.71
C TYR A 161 0.00 10.41 -1.77
N CYS A 162 -0.70 11.00 -2.75
CA CYS A 162 -1.29 10.25 -3.84
C CYS A 162 -0.25 9.52 -4.68
N LEU A 163 0.85 10.19 -5.06
CA LEU A 163 1.94 9.60 -5.82
C LEU A 163 2.64 8.49 -5.03
N THR A 164 2.90 8.72 -3.74
CA THR A 164 3.51 7.71 -2.87
C THR A 164 2.64 6.46 -2.74
N ALA A 165 1.32 6.63 -2.57
CA ALA A 165 0.39 5.50 -2.56
C ALA A 165 0.42 4.74 -3.89
N GLN A 166 0.42 5.45 -5.03
CA GLN A 166 0.49 4.83 -6.34
C GLN A 166 1.77 3.99 -6.50
N THR A 167 2.94 4.56 -6.20
CA THR A 167 4.21 3.83 -6.25
C THR A 167 4.21 2.61 -5.34
N GLY A 168 3.68 2.73 -4.12
CA GLY A 168 3.55 1.61 -3.19
C GLY A 168 2.65 0.49 -3.71
N ILE A 169 1.50 0.84 -4.31
CA ILE A 169 0.59 -0.13 -4.93
C ILE A 169 1.27 -0.81 -6.12
N ASP A 170 1.95 -0.07 -6.98
CA ASP A 170 2.62 -0.64 -8.16
C ASP A 170 3.73 -1.62 -7.74
N ALA A 171 4.49 -1.29 -6.70
CA ALA A 171 5.47 -2.18 -6.10
C ALA A 171 4.81 -3.46 -5.53
N GLN A 172 3.70 -3.31 -4.81
CA GLN A 172 2.96 -4.44 -4.25
C GLN A 172 2.38 -5.36 -5.35
N ILE A 173 1.80 -4.78 -6.41
CA ILE A 173 1.30 -5.53 -7.56
C ILE A 173 2.43 -6.29 -8.25
N SER A 174 3.58 -5.65 -8.42
CA SER A 174 4.78 -6.28 -8.99
C SER A 174 5.22 -7.48 -8.16
N TYR A 175 5.27 -7.31 -6.83
CA TYR A 175 5.61 -8.40 -5.91
C TYR A 175 4.59 -9.54 -5.97
N LEU A 176 3.29 -9.28 -5.89
CA LEU A 176 2.24 -10.30 -5.97
C LEU A 176 2.25 -11.08 -7.30
N LYS A 177 2.70 -10.45 -8.40
CA LYS A 177 2.88 -11.11 -9.70
C LYS A 177 4.20 -11.89 -9.81
N SER A 178 5.15 -11.65 -8.91
CA SER A 178 6.47 -12.25 -8.98
C SER A 178 6.46 -13.75 -8.66
N ASN A 179 7.44 -14.45 -9.23
CA ASN A 179 7.76 -15.84 -8.88
C ASN A 179 8.10 -15.99 -7.39
N LEU A 180 8.65 -14.94 -6.78
CA LEU A 180 9.02 -14.91 -5.38
C LEU A 180 7.79 -15.01 -4.48
N PHE A 181 6.74 -14.22 -4.73
CA PHE A 181 5.49 -14.31 -3.97
C PHE A 181 4.85 -15.70 -4.09
N LYS A 182 4.71 -16.22 -5.33
CA LYS A 182 4.19 -17.56 -5.57
C LYS A 182 4.95 -18.62 -4.78
N THR A 183 6.27 -18.51 -4.75
CA THR A 183 7.13 -19.45 -4.02
C THR A 183 6.93 -19.33 -2.53
N HIS A 184 6.89 -18.13 -1.95
CA HIS A 184 6.63 -17.95 -0.53
C HIS A 184 5.26 -18.47 -0.09
N PHE A 185 4.25 -18.29 -0.93
CA PHE A 185 2.87 -18.59 -0.56
C PHE A 185 2.50 -20.05 -0.84
N ILE A 186 2.97 -20.63 -1.94
CA ILE A 186 2.54 -21.95 -2.43
C ILE A 186 3.59 -23.03 -2.14
N PHE A 187 4.88 -22.74 -2.30
CA PHE A 187 5.90 -23.78 -2.16
C PHE A 187 5.92 -24.44 -0.76
N PRO A 188 5.68 -23.73 0.36
CA PRO A 188 5.63 -24.37 1.67
C PRO A 188 4.60 -25.49 1.84
N VAL A 189 3.53 -25.52 1.03
CA VAL A 189 2.53 -26.62 1.06
C VAL A 189 2.82 -27.70 0.00
N ASP A 190 3.85 -27.53 -0.82
CA ASP A 190 4.26 -28.47 -1.85
C ASP A 190 4.98 -29.70 -1.26
N GLU A 191 4.75 -30.86 -1.86
CA GLU A 191 5.39 -32.13 -1.49
C GLU A 191 6.93 -32.07 -1.53
N ILE A 192 7.51 -31.30 -2.46
CA ILE A 192 8.97 -31.12 -2.56
C ILE A 192 9.47 -30.37 -1.33
N TYR A 193 8.82 -29.28 -0.93
CA TYR A 193 9.21 -28.53 0.26
C TYR A 193 9.05 -29.37 1.53
N GLN A 194 7.95 -30.11 1.66
CA GLN A 194 7.70 -30.98 2.82
C GLN A 194 8.77 -32.08 2.95
N GLU A 195 9.24 -32.62 1.83
CA GLU A 195 10.38 -33.55 1.85
C GLU A 195 11.67 -32.86 2.29
N ILE A 196 12.00 -31.68 1.74
CA ILE A 196 13.20 -30.92 2.16
C ILE A 196 13.15 -30.63 3.66
N LYS A 197 11.99 -30.17 4.16
CA LYS A 197 11.74 -29.93 5.57
C LYS A 197 11.99 -31.18 6.41
N THR A 198 11.42 -32.31 6.01
CA THR A 198 11.61 -33.61 6.69
C THR A 198 13.09 -34.01 6.74
N GLN A 199 13.84 -33.84 5.65
CA GLN A 199 15.27 -34.15 5.60
C GLN A 199 16.10 -33.23 6.50
N ILE A 200 15.74 -31.95 6.59
CA ILE A 200 16.40 -30.99 7.49
C ILE A 200 16.09 -31.31 8.95
N GLU A 201 14.82 -31.58 9.29
CA GLU A 201 14.39 -31.85 10.67
C GLU A 201 14.93 -33.18 11.20
N ASN A 202 15.03 -34.21 10.36
CA ASN A 202 15.62 -35.50 10.72
C ASN A 202 17.16 -35.48 10.74
N ASN A 203 17.80 -34.40 10.28
CA ASN A 203 19.25 -34.28 10.32
C ASN A 203 19.72 -33.75 11.68
N HIS A 204 19.95 -34.67 12.62
CA HIS A 204 20.53 -34.34 13.93
C HIS A 204 22.03 -34.02 13.89
N LYS A 205 22.69 -34.13 12.72
CA LYS A 205 24.10 -33.77 12.54
C LYS A 205 24.24 -32.30 12.14
N ASN A 206 25.40 -31.70 12.42
CA ASN A 206 25.74 -30.32 12.05
C ASN A 206 24.67 -29.28 12.43
N ASN A 207 24.03 -29.42 13.60
CA ASN A 207 23.01 -28.48 14.09
C ASN A 207 21.84 -28.22 13.11
N GLY A 208 21.47 -29.23 12.32
CA GLY A 208 20.37 -29.16 11.35
C GLY A 208 20.76 -28.53 10.00
N TRP A 209 22.06 -28.31 9.75
CA TRP A 209 22.54 -27.88 8.43
C TRP A 209 22.77 -29.10 7.53
N ILE A 210 22.19 -29.06 6.33
CA ILE A 210 22.35 -30.10 5.30
C ILE A 210 22.79 -29.47 3.99
N SER A 211 23.54 -30.21 3.18
CA SER A 211 23.97 -29.70 1.89
C SER A 211 22.87 -29.63 0.87
N LEU A 212 22.82 -28.53 0.13
CA LEU A 212 21.92 -28.35 -0.99
C LEU A 212 22.10 -29.45 -2.04
N THR A 213 23.33 -29.85 -2.33
CA THR A 213 23.59 -30.94 -3.28
C THR A 213 23.05 -32.29 -2.82
N THR A 214 23.11 -32.57 -1.51
CA THR A 214 22.56 -33.80 -0.91
C THR A 214 21.04 -33.78 -0.98
N ILE A 215 20.43 -32.66 -0.60
CA ILE A 215 18.97 -32.46 -0.73
C ILE A 215 18.54 -32.62 -2.18
N ALA A 216 19.23 -31.98 -3.12
CA ALA A 216 18.88 -32.06 -4.53
C ALA A 216 18.94 -33.49 -5.08
N ALA A 217 19.93 -34.29 -4.68
CA ALA A 217 20.01 -35.69 -5.06
C ALA A 217 18.82 -36.50 -4.50
N ILE A 218 18.46 -36.28 -3.23
CA ILE A 218 17.30 -36.95 -2.59
C ILE A 218 16.01 -36.58 -3.32
N ILE A 219 15.79 -35.28 -3.57
CA ILE A 219 14.59 -34.78 -4.24
C ILE A 219 14.50 -35.28 -5.67
N LEU A 220 15.60 -35.30 -6.44
CA LEU A 220 15.60 -35.84 -7.81
C LEU A 220 15.31 -37.33 -7.84
N ASN A 221 15.77 -38.09 -6.85
CA ASN A 221 15.49 -39.52 -6.76
C ASN A 221 14.01 -39.79 -6.42
N LYS A 222 13.42 -39.02 -5.50
CA LYS A 222 12.02 -39.20 -5.07
C LYS A 222 11.02 -38.57 -6.04
N PHE A 223 11.39 -37.46 -6.66
CA PHE A 223 10.59 -36.66 -7.58
C PHE A 223 11.41 -36.34 -8.84
N PRO A 224 11.49 -37.29 -9.80
CA PRO A 224 12.33 -37.13 -11.01
C PRO A 224 11.98 -35.89 -11.85
N ASP A 225 10.71 -35.49 -11.87
CA ASP A 225 10.22 -34.31 -12.61
C ASP A 225 10.26 -33.01 -11.80
N SER A 226 10.84 -33.01 -10.59
CA SER A 226 10.87 -31.84 -9.69
C SER A 226 11.38 -30.56 -10.35
N ASN A 227 12.47 -30.63 -11.12
CA ASN A 227 12.99 -29.44 -11.81
C ASN A 227 12.03 -28.90 -12.89
N LYS A 228 11.29 -29.78 -13.58
CA LYS A 228 10.28 -29.37 -14.56
C LYS A 228 9.10 -28.69 -13.87
N LYS A 229 8.61 -29.28 -12.76
CA LYS A 229 7.58 -28.68 -11.91
C LYS A 229 8.01 -27.32 -11.39
N ILE A 230 9.23 -27.21 -10.83
CA ILE A 230 9.78 -25.97 -10.29
C ILE A 230 9.84 -24.85 -11.34
N LYS A 231 10.24 -25.18 -12.56
CA LYS A 231 10.27 -24.21 -13.66
C LYS A 231 8.88 -23.74 -14.10
N LEU A 232 7.91 -24.65 -14.13
CA LEU A 232 6.55 -24.33 -14.57
C LEU A 232 5.73 -23.59 -13.50
N GLU A 233 5.81 -24.02 -12.25
CA GLU A 233 4.94 -23.52 -11.17
C GLU A 233 5.56 -22.33 -10.43
N TYR A 234 6.88 -22.37 -10.19
CA TYR A 234 7.59 -21.36 -9.42
C TYR A 234 8.50 -20.47 -10.27
N GLY A 235 8.71 -20.81 -11.54
CA GLY A 235 9.48 -19.99 -12.49
C GLY A 235 11.00 -19.95 -12.24
N PHE A 236 11.52 -20.86 -11.41
CA PHE A 236 12.96 -21.03 -11.18
C PHE A 236 13.55 -22.11 -12.09
N LYS A 237 14.82 -21.99 -12.47
CA LYS A 237 15.43 -22.91 -13.45
C LYS A 237 15.46 -24.35 -12.96
N ASN A 238 15.70 -24.56 -11.67
CA ASN A 238 15.83 -25.86 -11.01
C ASN A 238 15.75 -25.67 -9.48
N LEU A 239 15.83 -26.78 -8.73
CA LEU A 239 15.78 -26.73 -7.26
C LEU A 239 16.89 -25.88 -6.63
N HIS A 240 18.11 -25.88 -7.18
CA HIS A 240 19.18 -25.04 -6.63
C HIS A 240 18.83 -23.57 -6.79
N ASP A 241 18.39 -23.17 -7.98
CA ASP A 241 17.97 -21.80 -8.28
C ASP A 241 16.82 -21.35 -7.36
N LEU A 242 15.84 -22.21 -7.10
CA LEU A 242 14.76 -21.92 -6.15
C LEU A 242 15.30 -21.75 -4.72
N VAL A 243 16.09 -22.68 -4.22
CA VAL A 243 16.57 -22.64 -2.83
C VAL A 243 17.45 -21.42 -2.58
N LEU A 244 18.31 -21.06 -3.54
CA LEU A 244 19.22 -19.93 -3.41
C LEU A 244 18.53 -18.58 -3.47
N ASN A 245 17.44 -18.45 -4.24
CA ASN A 245 16.80 -17.15 -4.48
C ASN A 245 15.45 -16.99 -3.77
N SER A 246 14.91 -18.05 -3.16
CA SER A 246 13.60 -17.99 -2.51
C SER A 246 13.64 -17.32 -1.13
N GLY A 247 14.75 -17.26 -0.41
CA GLY A 247 14.76 -16.71 0.97
C GLY A 247 14.05 -17.57 2.03
N LEU A 248 13.43 -18.70 1.62
CA LEU A 248 12.81 -19.70 2.51
C LEU A 248 13.83 -20.51 3.31
N PHE A 249 15.11 -20.41 2.94
CA PHE A 249 16.20 -21.16 3.54
C PHE A 249 17.32 -20.23 3.99
N LEU A 250 17.89 -20.49 5.16
CA LEU A 250 19.16 -19.94 5.56
C LEU A 250 20.26 -20.64 4.76
N LEU A 251 21.22 -19.87 4.26
CA LEU A 251 22.31 -20.36 3.42
C LEU A 251 23.65 -20.15 4.16
N LYS A 252 24.52 -21.16 4.12
CA LYS A 252 25.88 -21.09 4.65
C LYS A 252 26.85 -21.73 3.67
N SER A 253 27.90 -21.02 3.27
CA SER A 253 29.00 -21.61 2.49
C SER A 253 30.00 -22.30 3.43
N GLU A 254 30.43 -23.50 3.06
CA GLU A 254 31.47 -24.29 3.73
C GLU A 254 32.60 -24.60 2.72
N PRO A 255 33.84 -24.17 2.98
CA PRO A 255 34.96 -24.49 2.10
C PRO A 255 35.30 -25.99 2.17
N THR A 256 35.62 -26.56 1.02
CA THR A 256 36.00 -27.97 0.85
C THR A 256 37.27 -28.07 0.01
N LEU A 257 37.91 -29.25 0.00
CA LEU A 257 39.12 -29.51 -0.81
C LEU A 257 38.92 -29.28 -2.32
N LYS A 258 37.67 -29.24 -2.81
CA LYS A 258 37.33 -29.11 -4.24
C LYS A 258 36.54 -27.83 -4.57
N GLY A 259 36.45 -26.88 -3.65
CA GLY A 259 35.67 -25.65 -3.81
C GLY A 259 34.72 -25.42 -2.63
N GLU A 260 33.58 -24.79 -2.85
CA GLU A 260 32.62 -24.47 -1.79
C GLU A 260 31.37 -25.34 -1.85
N ARG A 261 30.83 -25.67 -0.66
CA ARG A 261 29.59 -26.42 -0.48
C ARG A 261 28.56 -25.52 0.20
N ILE A 262 27.38 -25.40 -0.39
CA ILE A 262 26.27 -24.65 0.20
C ILE A 262 25.47 -25.56 1.12
N LEU A 263 25.39 -25.18 2.39
CA LEU A 263 24.53 -25.77 3.39
C LEU A 263 23.25 -24.94 3.53
N ILE A 264 22.14 -25.61 3.81
CA ILE A 264 20.82 -25.01 3.97
C ILE A 264 20.19 -25.44 5.29
N LYS A 265 19.32 -24.57 5.80
CA LYS A 265 18.43 -24.79 6.94
C LYS A 265 17.13 -24.02 6.72
N LEU A 266 16.04 -24.40 7.36
CA LEU A 266 14.78 -23.65 7.29
C LEU A 266 14.96 -22.23 7.85
N ASN A 267 14.42 -21.24 7.14
CA ASN A 267 14.34 -19.88 7.64
C ASN A 267 13.01 -19.68 8.38
N ASN A 268 13.09 -19.60 9.72
CA ASN A 268 11.92 -19.39 10.58
C ASN A 268 11.77 -17.92 11.04
N GLN A 269 12.52 -16.99 10.44
CA GLN A 269 12.44 -15.56 10.75
C GLN A 269 11.47 -14.84 9.79
N ASP A 270 10.91 -13.72 10.24
CA ASP A 270 10.11 -12.84 9.39
C ASP A 270 10.93 -12.37 8.18
N VAL A 271 10.44 -12.66 6.98
CA VAL A 271 11.16 -12.31 5.74
C VAL A 271 10.76 -10.90 5.32
N ASN A 272 11.67 -9.94 5.53
CA ASN A 272 11.52 -8.57 5.02
C ASN A 272 12.08 -8.48 3.61
N PHE A 273 11.25 -8.11 2.63
CA PHE A 273 11.71 -7.82 1.26
C PHE A 273 11.94 -6.34 1.08
N THR A 274 13.19 -5.94 0.91
CA THR A 274 13.53 -4.62 0.38
C THR A 274 13.67 -4.74 -1.14
N VAL A 275 12.85 -4.01 -1.89
CA VAL A 275 13.08 -3.83 -3.33
C VAL A 275 14.36 -3.03 -3.48
N ILE A 276 15.40 -3.66 -4.02
CA ILE A 276 16.62 -2.95 -4.42
C ILE A 276 16.37 -2.45 -5.85
N GLU A 277 16.16 -1.15 -6.00
CA GLU A 277 16.18 -0.51 -7.32
C GLU A 277 17.57 -0.71 -7.94
N LYS A 278 17.60 -1.19 -9.18
CA LYS A 278 18.83 -1.30 -9.98
C LYS A 278 19.08 -0.03 -10.76
#